data_AF-A0A537TK54-F1
#
_entry.id   AF-A0A537TK54-F1
#
_cell.length_a   1.000
_cell.length_b   1.000
_cell.length_c   1.000
_cell.angle_alpha   90.00
_cell.angle_beta   90.00
_cell.angle_gamma   90.00
#
_symmetry.space_group_name_H-M   'P 1'
#
loop_
_entity.id
_entity.type
_entity.pdbx_description
1 polymer ?
#
loop_
_entity_poly.entity_id
_entity_poly.type
_entity_poly.pdbx_seq_one_letter_code
_entity_poly.pdbx_strand_id
1 'polypeptide(L)'
;MARVRRRIDPRRAPLAGPAGGTRRWNVDVHPQRRFSLDARALSPHVCSVGAAVAARTRGPRSRTCVGQLRRNRTGRRHAHDPARPEAVKRPARFVVAIGSGKGGVGKSTVTVQLALALARRGLRAGVLDADLYGPDVPLLVGVTREERALQLQLWRRGAAALQPLERYGVAVMSVGLLIGEGQALPLGAPLLTATLRQLVANVDWGERDVLLVDLPPGTADLQQQLLDVVPLDGAILVVGPQDVAHLDGRKFVDFLRSADVAILGAVENMSILLCPHCGESIAVFPPVAAERSVWSLGIRELGRVPIDPQLARTPVEPSPVFDDIAARVLQHLDERSAA
;
A
#
# COMPACT_ATOMS: atom_id res chain seq x y z
N MET A 1 -41.66 -34.62 -19.85
CA MET A 1 -41.73 -34.20 -21.27
C MET A 1 -41.05 -32.84 -21.35
N ALA A 2 -40.06 -32.52 -22.19
CA ALA A 2 -39.52 -33.13 -23.40
C ALA A 2 -37.98 -32.97 -23.43
N ARG A 3 -37.28 -34.01 -23.92
CA ARG A 3 -35.84 -34.03 -24.17
C ARG A 3 -35.57 -33.45 -25.57
N VAL A 4 -34.74 -32.41 -25.68
CA VAL A 4 -34.24 -31.92 -26.96
C VAL A 4 -33.01 -32.74 -27.35
N ARG A 5 -33.18 -33.72 -28.25
CA ARG A 5 -32.09 -34.42 -28.92
C ARG A 5 -31.57 -33.54 -30.07
N ARG A 6 -30.33 -33.04 -30.00
CA ARG A 6 -29.66 -32.49 -31.19
C ARG A 6 -29.10 -33.65 -32.03
N ARG A 7 -29.58 -33.75 -33.27
CA ARG A 7 -29.06 -34.67 -34.29
C ARG A 7 -27.68 -34.17 -34.75
N ILE A 8 -26.71 -35.07 -34.77
CA ILE A 8 -25.39 -34.87 -35.40
C ILE A 8 -25.55 -35.23 -36.88
N ASP A 9 -25.17 -34.31 -37.77
CA ASP A 9 -25.12 -34.51 -39.23
C ASP A 9 -23.79 -35.20 -39.61
N PRO A 10 -23.81 -36.40 -40.23
CA PRO A 10 -22.60 -37.18 -40.50
C PRO A 10 -21.91 -36.86 -41.85
N ARG A 11 -22.13 -35.68 -42.47
CA ARG A 11 -21.53 -35.34 -43.78
C ARG A 11 -20.65 -34.08 -43.83
N ARG A 12 -19.86 -33.79 -42.80
CA ARG A 12 -18.74 -32.84 -42.92
C ARG A 12 -17.41 -33.52 -42.59
N ALA A 13 -16.66 -33.81 -43.65
CA ALA A 13 -15.30 -34.30 -43.59
C ALA A 13 -14.35 -33.28 -42.92
N PRO A 14 -13.29 -33.74 -42.23
CA PRO A 14 -12.31 -32.86 -41.62
C PRO A 14 -11.40 -32.23 -42.69
N LEU A 15 -11.29 -30.90 -42.68
CA LEU A 15 -10.32 -30.18 -43.50
C LEU A 15 -8.92 -30.42 -42.93
N ALA A 16 -8.06 -31.07 -43.73
CA ALA A 16 -6.65 -31.27 -43.48
C ALA A 16 -5.92 -29.92 -43.29
N GLY A 17 -5.13 -29.82 -42.23
CA GLY A 17 -4.22 -28.70 -42.01
C GLY A 17 -2.98 -28.80 -42.90
N PRO A 18 -2.43 -27.69 -43.41
CA PRO A 18 -1.12 -27.72 -44.04
C PRO A 18 -0.02 -27.65 -42.98
N ALA A 19 0.95 -28.53 -43.15
CA ALA A 19 2.21 -28.60 -42.44
C ALA A 19 3.11 -27.38 -42.74
N GLY A 20 4.00 -27.07 -41.79
CA GLY A 20 5.26 -26.36 -42.04
C GLY A 20 5.16 -24.87 -42.34
N GLY A 21 5.42 -24.03 -41.35
CA GLY A 21 5.68 -22.61 -41.58
C GLY A 21 5.76 -21.82 -40.27
N THR A 22 6.98 -21.48 -39.85
CA THR A 22 7.25 -20.49 -38.81
C THR A 22 6.60 -19.15 -39.19
N ARG A 23 5.42 -18.86 -38.65
CA ARG A 23 4.81 -17.53 -38.78
C ARG A 23 5.44 -16.61 -37.74
N ARG A 24 6.37 -15.78 -38.21
CA ARG A 24 6.74 -14.53 -37.52
C ARG A 24 5.48 -13.70 -37.34
N TRP A 25 5.17 -13.34 -36.10
CA TRP A 25 4.24 -12.26 -35.81
C TRP A 25 4.94 -10.93 -36.16
N ASN A 26 4.77 -10.46 -37.39
CA ASN A 26 5.12 -9.08 -37.72
C ASN A 26 4.06 -8.17 -37.11
N VAL A 27 4.44 -7.47 -36.05
CA VAL A 27 3.70 -6.31 -35.56
C VAL A 27 4.10 -5.14 -36.46
N ASP A 28 3.20 -4.71 -37.34
CA ASP A 28 3.41 -3.49 -38.14
C ASP A 28 3.44 -2.29 -37.20
N VAL A 29 4.63 -1.74 -37.00
CA VAL A 29 4.85 -0.50 -36.27
C VAL A 29 4.59 0.65 -37.24
N HIS A 30 3.42 1.29 -37.14
CA HIS A 30 3.12 2.46 -37.96
C HIS A 30 4.07 3.62 -37.58
N PRO A 31 4.73 4.29 -38.55
CA PRO A 31 5.67 5.36 -38.26
C PRO A 31 4.97 6.61 -37.71
N GLN A 32 5.63 7.21 -36.72
CA GLN A 32 5.19 8.38 -35.96
C GLN A 32 4.73 9.54 -36.85
N ARG A 33 3.49 10.00 -36.65
CA ARG A 33 3.05 11.32 -37.11
C ARG A 33 3.68 12.38 -36.20
N ARG A 34 4.59 13.17 -36.77
CA ARG A 34 5.14 14.39 -36.15
C ARG A 34 3.99 15.38 -35.95
N PHE A 35 3.72 15.75 -34.69
CA PHE A 35 2.96 16.96 -34.38
C PHE A 35 3.91 18.16 -34.45
N SER A 36 3.75 19.01 -35.46
CA SER A 36 4.33 20.35 -35.48
C SER A 36 3.44 21.26 -34.61
N LEU A 37 3.98 21.75 -33.50
CA LEU A 37 3.37 22.84 -32.74
C LEU A 37 3.88 24.17 -33.31
N ASP A 38 2.97 24.95 -33.89
CA ASP A 38 3.21 26.34 -34.24
C ASP A 38 3.47 27.16 -32.97
N ALA A 39 4.69 27.68 -32.87
CA ALA A 39 5.09 28.61 -31.83
C ALA A 39 4.77 30.04 -32.26
N ARG A 40 3.64 30.59 -31.82
CA ARG A 40 3.45 32.05 -31.73
C ARG A 40 2.70 32.43 -30.46
N ALA A 41 3.26 33.48 -29.84
CA ALA A 41 2.76 34.27 -28.72
C ALA A 41 2.85 33.64 -27.33
N LEU A 42 3.84 34.09 -26.55
CA LEU A 42 3.62 34.85 -25.31
C LEU A 42 4.96 35.42 -24.78
N SER A 43 4.91 36.68 -24.34
CA SER A 43 6.00 37.62 -24.07
C SER A 43 6.90 37.27 -22.87
N PRO A 44 8.14 37.83 -22.80
CA PRO A 44 9.12 37.52 -21.76
C PRO A 44 9.07 38.51 -20.59
N HIS A 45 9.04 37.99 -19.35
CA HIS A 45 9.58 38.68 -18.19
C HIS A 45 10.68 37.81 -17.59
N VAL A 46 11.90 38.02 -18.10
CA VAL A 46 13.14 37.54 -17.51
C VAL A 46 13.69 38.69 -16.68
N CYS A 47 13.72 38.53 -15.35
CA CYS A 47 14.45 39.44 -14.47
C CYS A 47 15.84 38.85 -14.23
N SER A 48 16.84 39.56 -14.73
CA SER A 48 18.26 39.24 -14.68
C SER A 48 18.86 39.43 -13.29
N VAL A 49 19.87 38.61 -13.01
CA VAL A 49 20.81 38.72 -11.89
C VAL A 49 21.72 39.94 -12.10
N GLY A 50 21.93 40.73 -11.04
CA GLY A 50 22.93 41.80 -11.00
C GLY A 50 23.44 42.03 -9.58
N ALA A 51 24.71 41.72 -9.36
CA ALA A 51 25.46 42.04 -8.16
C ALA A 51 25.80 43.54 -8.12
N ALA A 52 25.75 44.15 -6.93
CA ALA A 52 26.41 45.44 -6.67
C ALA A 52 26.86 45.54 -5.21
N VAL A 53 28.05 46.13 -5.07
CA VAL A 53 28.93 46.19 -3.90
C VAL A 53 28.65 47.45 -3.06
N ALA A 54 28.83 47.29 -1.74
CA ALA A 54 29.18 48.24 -0.68
C ALA A 54 28.72 49.72 -0.73
N ALA A 55 28.13 50.16 0.39
CA ALA A 55 28.45 51.47 0.97
C ALA A 55 28.32 51.43 2.51
N ARG A 56 29.44 51.67 3.19
CA ARG A 56 29.52 51.99 4.62
C ARG A 56 29.20 53.47 4.79
N THR A 57 28.39 53.82 5.78
CA THR A 57 28.47 55.14 6.45
C THR A 57 28.32 54.98 7.96
N ARG A 58 29.26 55.59 8.68
CA ARG A 58 29.37 55.69 10.14
C ARG A 58 28.59 56.92 10.63
N GLY A 59 28.03 56.85 11.84
CA GLY A 59 27.59 58.03 12.61
C GLY A 59 27.09 57.64 14.01
N PRO A 60 27.25 58.48 15.06
CA PRO A 60 27.76 58.01 16.36
C PRO A 60 26.87 58.25 17.60
N ARG A 61 27.18 57.47 18.67
CA ARG A 61 27.16 57.76 20.13
C ARG A 61 25.85 58.23 20.80
N SER A 62 25.43 57.50 21.84
CA SER A 62 25.33 58.06 23.21
C SER A 62 25.07 56.98 24.27
N ARG A 63 25.60 57.25 25.46
CA ARG A 63 25.56 56.46 26.70
C ARG A 63 24.16 56.47 27.32
N THR A 64 23.81 55.44 28.08
CA THR A 64 23.15 55.65 29.37
C THR A 64 23.32 54.45 30.30
N CYS A 65 23.56 54.79 31.57
CA CYS A 65 23.83 53.93 32.71
C CYS A 65 22.53 53.47 33.39
N VAL A 66 22.61 52.28 34.00
CA VAL A 66 22.08 51.86 35.31
C VAL A 66 20.58 52.08 35.60
N GLY A 67 19.90 50.97 35.84
CA GLY A 67 18.66 50.90 36.61
C GLY A 67 18.48 49.52 37.23
N GLN A 68 18.97 49.33 38.45
CA GLN A 68 18.57 48.21 39.31
C GLN A 68 17.09 48.35 39.65
N LEU A 69 16.33 47.27 39.47
CA LEU A 69 15.06 47.07 40.19
C LEU A 69 14.90 45.58 40.52
N ARG A 70 15.14 45.27 41.79
CA ARG A 70 14.63 44.07 42.48
C ARG A 70 13.11 44.04 42.35
N ARG A 71 12.53 42.94 41.87
CA ARG A 71 11.20 42.46 42.31
C ARG A 71 11.14 40.94 42.34
N ASN A 72 10.76 40.44 43.51
CA ASN A 72 10.33 39.08 43.79
C ASN A 72 9.34 38.56 42.74
N ARG A 73 9.58 37.35 42.23
CA ARG A 73 8.52 36.48 41.71
C ARG A 73 8.67 35.10 42.33
N THR A 74 7.86 34.87 43.35
CA THR A 74 7.37 33.55 43.76
C THR A 74 6.58 32.94 42.60
N GLY A 75 7.28 32.40 41.61
CA GLY A 75 6.70 31.54 40.59
C GLY A 75 6.92 30.10 40.99
N ARG A 76 5.89 29.44 41.53
CA ARG A 76 5.82 27.97 41.51
C ARG A 76 5.95 27.54 40.05
N ARG A 77 7.14 27.09 39.68
CA ARG A 77 7.33 26.37 38.41
C ARG A 77 6.61 25.05 38.61
N HIS A 78 5.41 24.93 38.05
CA HIS A 78 4.89 23.62 37.69
C HIS A 78 5.93 23.04 36.73
N ALA A 79 6.80 22.18 37.26
CA ALA A 79 7.62 21.33 36.43
C ALA A 79 6.63 20.50 35.61
N HIS A 80 6.51 20.84 34.33
CA HIS A 80 5.91 19.95 33.37
C HIS A 80 6.85 18.74 33.34
N ASP A 81 6.48 17.70 34.09
CA ASP A 81 7.03 16.37 33.90
C ASP A 81 6.82 16.06 32.41
N PRO A 82 7.89 15.81 31.61
CA PRO A 82 7.70 15.40 30.23
C PRO A 82 6.97 14.08 30.31
N ALA A 83 5.67 14.13 30.04
CA ALA A 83 4.79 12.99 30.07
C ALA A 83 5.50 11.85 29.35
N ARG A 84 5.76 10.75 30.07
CA ARG A 84 6.18 9.49 29.46
C ARG A 84 5.26 9.29 28.26
N PRO A 85 5.79 9.03 27.05
CA PRO A 85 4.94 8.82 25.89
C PRO A 85 3.93 7.75 26.29
N GLU A 86 2.66 8.15 26.32
CA GLU A 86 1.56 7.29 26.70
C GLU A 86 1.63 6.08 25.78
N ALA A 87 1.74 4.88 26.36
CA ALA A 87 1.98 3.67 25.58
C ALA A 87 0.86 3.54 24.54
N VAL A 88 1.20 3.64 23.26
CA VAL A 88 0.24 3.54 22.16
C VAL A 88 -0.48 2.21 22.31
N LYS A 89 -1.81 2.26 22.53
CA LYS A 89 -2.64 1.06 22.60
C LYS A 89 -2.42 0.29 21.30
N ARG A 90 -1.91 -0.94 21.40
CA ARG A 90 -1.71 -1.80 20.24
C ARG A 90 -3.09 -2.16 19.66
N PRO A 91 -3.29 -2.05 18.33
CA PRO A 91 -4.59 -2.34 17.72
C PRO A 91 -4.85 -3.84 17.55
N ALA A 92 -3.83 -4.69 17.66
CA ALA A 92 -3.92 -6.15 17.55
C ALA A 92 -2.73 -6.82 18.28
N ARG A 93 -2.81 -8.14 18.49
CA ARG A 93 -1.68 -8.96 18.98
C ARG A 93 -0.48 -8.88 18.03
N PHE A 94 -0.72 -8.94 16.72
CA PHE A 94 0.28 -8.70 15.70
C PHE A 94 -0.15 -7.61 14.71
N VAL A 95 0.75 -6.71 14.38
CA VAL A 95 0.56 -5.69 13.34
C VAL A 95 1.57 -5.92 12.23
N VAL A 96 1.09 -6.27 11.04
CA VAL A 96 1.93 -6.67 9.90
C VAL A 96 1.74 -5.68 8.76
N ALA A 97 2.82 -5.04 8.32
CA ALA A 97 2.80 -4.17 7.15
C ALA A 97 2.82 -4.99 5.86
N ILE A 98 1.99 -4.62 4.90
CA ILE A 98 2.02 -5.14 3.53
C ILE A 98 2.53 -4.02 2.63
N GLY A 99 3.70 -4.23 2.02
CA GLY A 99 4.37 -3.20 1.21
C GLY A 99 4.83 -3.73 -0.13
N SER A 100 5.15 -2.81 -1.04
CA SER A 100 5.65 -3.12 -2.37
C SER A 100 6.65 -2.06 -2.83
N GLY A 101 7.69 -2.47 -3.56
CA GLY A 101 8.62 -1.51 -4.17
C GLY A 101 8.02 -0.70 -5.33
N LYS A 102 6.89 -1.15 -5.89
CA LYS A 102 6.26 -0.56 -7.07
C LYS A 102 4.74 -0.58 -6.99
N GLY A 103 4.09 0.47 -7.47
CA GLY A 103 2.63 0.52 -7.61
C GLY A 103 2.10 -0.47 -8.66
N GLY A 104 0.88 -0.96 -8.48
CA GLY A 104 0.21 -1.84 -9.45
C GLY A 104 0.58 -3.32 -9.40
N VAL A 105 1.37 -3.77 -8.41
CA VAL A 105 1.69 -5.20 -8.21
C VAL A 105 0.54 -5.99 -7.53
N GLY A 106 -0.60 -5.35 -7.24
CA GLY A 106 -1.75 -5.98 -6.56
C GLY A 106 -1.61 -6.12 -5.05
N LYS A 107 -0.81 -5.24 -4.42
CA LYS A 107 -0.59 -5.18 -2.96
C LYS A 107 -1.92 -5.20 -2.17
N SER A 108 -2.84 -4.29 -2.46
CA SER A 108 -4.13 -4.16 -1.76
C SER A 108 -4.98 -5.43 -1.89
N THR A 109 -4.98 -6.06 -3.07
CA THR A 109 -5.64 -7.37 -3.30
C THR A 109 -5.01 -8.47 -2.45
N VAL A 110 -3.68 -8.55 -2.41
CA VAL A 110 -2.95 -9.51 -1.57
C VAL A 110 -3.25 -9.29 -0.09
N THR A 111 -3.29 -8.04 0.36
CA THR A 111 -3.66 -7.68 1.74
C THR A 111 -5.04 -8.21 2.11
N VAL A 112 -6.06 -7.91 1.31
CA VAL A 112 -7.44 -8.33 1.60
C VAL A 112 -7.57 -9.86 1.54
N GLN A 113 -7.01 -10.51 0.52
CA GLN A 113 -7.12 -11.97 0.39
C GLN A 113 -6.37 -12.71 1.50
N LEU A 114 -5.23 -12.18 1.97
CA LEU A 114 -4.52 -12.72 3.12
C LEU A 114 -5.35 -12.57 4.40
N ALA A 115 -5.99 -11.41 4.63
CA ALA A 115 -6.87 -11.21 5.78
C ALA A 115 -8.05 -12.20 5.77
N LEU A 116 -8.68 -12.41 4.62
CA LEU A 116 -9.76 -13.39 4.44
C LEU A 116 -9.28 -14.83 4.72
N ALA A 117 -8.08 -15.18 4.25
CA ALA A 117 -7.50 -16.50 4.50
C ALA A 117 -7.11 -16.72 5.98
N LEU A 118 -6.70 -15.68 6.69
CA LEU A 118 -6.44 -15.71 8.13
C LEU A 118 -7.77 -15.82 8.92
N ALA A 119 -8.80 -15.08 8.52
CA ALA A 119 -10.13 -15.17 9.11
C ALA A 119 -10.76 -16.56 8.97
N ARG A 120 -10.63 -17.19 7.79
CA ARG A 120 -11.07 -18.59 7.57
C ARG A 120 -10.31 -19.62 8.43
N ARG A 121 -9.13 -19.26 8.94
CA ARG A 121 -8.36 -20.06 9.91
C ARG A 121 -8.74 -19.80 11.36
N GLY A 122 -9.76 -18.98 11.60
CA GLY A 122 -10.26 -18.66 12.94
C GLY A 122 -9.58 -17.48 13.62
N LEU A 123 -8.71 -16.74 12.93
CA LEU A 123 -8.14 -15.51 13.49
C LEU A 123 -9.10 -14.33 13.34
N ARG A 124 -9.14 -13.47 14.36
CA ARG A 124 -9.81 -12.16 14.29
C ARG A 124 -8.89 -11.20 13.53
N ALA A 125 -9.07 -11.17 12.21
CA ALA A 125 -8.27 -10.34 11.32
C ALA A 125 -8.85 -8.93 11.17
N GLY A 126 -7.96 -7.96 10.95
CA GLY A 126 -8.29 -6.61 10.53
C GLY A 126 -7.43 -6.17 9.35
N VAL A 127 -7.93 -5.21 8.56
CA VAL A 127 -7.21 -4.51 7.50
C VAL A 127 -7.31 -3.01 7.73
N LEU A 128 -6.16 -2.37 7.82
CA LEU A 128 -6.01 -0.92 7.79
C LEU A 128 -5.42 -0.50 6.44
N ASP A 129 -6.20 0.20 5.63
CA ASP A 129 -5.74 0.79 4.39
C ASP A 129 -5.16 2.19 4.65
N ALA A 130 -3.84 2.28 4.50
CA ALA A 130 -3.07 3.50 4.66
C ALA A 130 -2.78 4.21 3.33
N ASP A 131 -3.36 3.76 2.21
CA ASP A 131 -3.26 4.45 0.93
C ASP A 131 -4.25 5.62 0.85
N LEU A 132 -3.72 6.83 1.06
CA LEU A 132 -4.49 8.08 1.01
C LEU A 132 -4.94 8.44 -0.42
N TYR A 133 -4.12 8.14 -1.43
CA TYR A 133 -4.29 8.70 -2.78
C TYR A 133 -5.08 7.78 -3.70
N GLY A 134 -5.13 6.48 -3.39
CA GLY A 134 -5.89 5.48 -4.12
C GLY A 134 -6.37 4.35 -3.22
N PRO A 135 -7.26 4.61 -2.24
CA PRO A 135 -7.73 3.59 -1.32
C PRO A 135 -8.53 2.52 -2.07
N ASP A 136 -7.89 1.38 -2.34
CA ASP A 136 -8.49 0.24 -3.05
C ASP A 136 -9.33 -0.65 -2.12
N VAL A 137 -8.96 -0.72 -0.83
CA VAL A 137 -9.54 -1.70 0.10
C VAL A 137 -11.07 -1.54 0.26
N PRO A 138 -11.63 -0.32 0.46
CA PRO A 138 -13.08 -0.15 0.54
C PRO A 138 -13.82 -0.67 -0.70
N LEU A 139 -13.21 -0.49 -1.88
CA LEU A 139 -13.76 -0.99 -3.13
C LEU A 139 -13.70 -2.52 -3.16
N LEU A 140 -12.53 -3.11 -2.86
CA LEU A 140 -12.30 -4.56 -2.86
C LEU A 140 -13.25 -5.33 -1.93
N VAL A 141 -13.64 -4.75 -0.79
CA VAL A 141 -14.57 -5.40 0.16
C VAL A 141 -16.04 -5.00 -0.04
N GLY A 142 -16.34 -4.18 -1.06
CA GLY A 142 -17.71 -3.77 -1.39
C GLY A 142 -18.36 -2.85 -0.36
N VAL A 143 -17.63 -1.83 0.13
CA VAL A 143 -18.23 -0.80 0.98
C VAL A 143 -19.20 0.07 0.17
N THR A 144 -20.41 0.28 0.69
CA THR A 144 -21.43 1.10 0.01
C THR A 144 -21.21 2.60 0.27
N ARG A 145 -21.87 3.44 -0.54
CA ARG A 145 -21.84 4.90 -0.36
C ARG A 145 -22.44 5.33 0.98
N GLU A 146 -23.49 4.67 1.43
CA GLU A 146 -24.18 4.96 2.69
C GLU A 146 -23.26 4.68 3.89
N GLU A 147 -22.55 3.55 3.87
CA GLU A 147 -21.59 3.20 4.92
C GLU A 147 -20.41 4.16 4.95
N ARG A 148 -19.89 4.54 3.77
CA ARG A 148 -18.86 5.59 3.66
C ARG A 148 -19.34 6.91 4.25
N ALA A 149 -20.56 7.32 3.94
CA ALA A 149 -21.16 8.54 4.48
C ALA A 149 -21.31 8.49 6.00
N LEU A 150 -21.71 7.33 6.56
CA LEU A 150 -21.80 7.13 8.00
C LEU A 150 -20.42 7.26 8.68
N GLN A 151 -19.39 6.62 8.12
CA GLN A 151 -18.02 6.71 8.63
C GLN A 151 -17.52 8.17 8.65
N LEU A 152 -17.75 8.92 7.56
CA LEU A 152 -17.44 10.35 7.49
C LEU A 152 -18.16 11.17 8.57
N GLN A 153 -19.42 10.87 8.83
CA GLN A 153 -20.21 11.58 9.86
C GLN A 153 -19.69 11.28 11.26
N LEU A 154 -19.38 10.01 11.56
CA LEU A 154 -18.82 9.60 12.85
C LEU A 154 -17.46 10.25 13.10
N TRP A 155 -16.61 10.30 12.08
CA TRP A 155 -15.33 11.00 12.13
C TRP A 155 -15.49 12.50 12.42
N ARG A 156 -16.35 13.19 11.68
CA ARG A 156 -16.59 14.64 11.84
C ARG A 156 -17.16 15.01 13.20
N ARG A 157 -17.92 14.11 13.84
CA ARG A 157 -18.49 14.31 15.17
C ARG A 157 -17.48 14.05 16.30
N GLY A 158 -16.26 13.61 15.98
CA GLY A 158 -15.25 13.26 16.97
C GLY A 158 -15.75 12.15 17.89
N ALA A 159 -16.48 11.17 17.35
CA ALA A 159 -16.98 10.04 18.13
C ALA A 159 -15.82 9.41 18.93
N ALA A 160 -16.08 9.05 20.19
CA ALA A 160 -15.07 8.64 21.15
C ALA A 160 -14.19 7.47 20.67
N ALA A 161 -14.73 6.61 19.81
CA ALA A 161 -13.97 5.66 19.02
C ALA A 161 -14.65 5.41 17.67
N LEU A 162 -13.85 5.31 16.61
CA LEU A 162 -14.34 4.94 15.28
C LEU A 162 -14.52 3.42 15.22
N GLN A 163 -15.64 2.97 14.67
CA GLN A 163 -15.92 1.54 14.55
C GLN A 163 -15.53 1.07 13.14
N PRO A 164 -14.68 0.03 12.99
CA PRO A 164 -14.33 -0.53 11.70
C PRO A 164 -15.55 -1.20 11.04
N LEU A 165 -15.54 -1.27 9.71
CA LEU A 165 -16.56 -1.97 8.95
C LEU A 165 -16.26 -3.47 8.96
N GLU A 166 -17.20 -4.29 9.41
CA GLU A 166 -17.06 -5.75 9.34
C GLU A 166 -17.48 -6.26 7.96
N ARG A 167 -16.59 -7.03 7.32
CA ARG A 167 -16.81 -7.67 6.02
C ARG A 167 -16.16 -9.05 5.98
N TYR A 168 -16.96 -10.06 5.68
CA TYR A 168 -16.48 -11.44 5.54
C TYR A 168 -15.66 -11.94 6.75
N GLY A 169 -16.00 -11.47 7.96
CA GLY A 169 -15.26 -11.79 9.19
C GLY A 169 -13.96 -10.99 9.40
N VAL A 170 -13.75 -9.92 8.64
CA VAL A 170 -12.59 -9.03 8.70
C VAL A 170 -13.04 -7.61 9.04
N ALA A 171 -12.41 -6.99 10.04
CA ALA A 171 -12.59 -5.57 10.30
C ALA A 171 -11.80 -4.74 9.29
N VAL A 172 -12.45 -3.76 8.67
CA VAL A 172 -11.83 -2.92 7.65
C VAL A 172 -11.93 -1.46 8.06
N MET A 173 -10.80 -0.77 8.00
CA MET A 173 -10.73 0.67 8.09
C MET A 173 -9.82 1.21 7.00
N SER A 174 -10.15 2.36 6.42
CA SER A 174 -9.35 3.00 5.38
C SER A 174 -9.34 4.50 5.60
N VAL A 175 -8.20 5.13 5.35
CA VAL A 175 -8.10 6.59 5.23
C VAL A 175 -9.10 7.11 4.18
N GLY A 176 -9.32 6.34 3.11
CA GLY A 176 -10.29 6.63 2.06
C GLY A 176 -11.75 6.67 2.50
N LEU A 177 -12.12 6.06 3.63
CA LEU A 177 -13.46 6.21 4.19
C LEU A 177 -13.65 7.57 4.85
N LEU A 178 -12.57 8.24 5.21
CA LEU A 178 -12.57 9.48 5.99
C LEU A 178 -12.40 10.73 5.12
N ILE A 179 -12.05 10.53 3.84
CA ILE A 179 -11.81 11.60 2.87
C ILE A 179 -12.74 11.32 1.68
N GLY A 180 -13.72 12.19 1.46
CA GLY A 180 -14.76 11.99 0.45
C GLY A 180 -14.20 11.94 -0.98
N GLU A 181 -14.85 11.15 -1.85
CA GLU A 181 -14.45 10.86 -3.25
C GLU A 181 -14.20 12.08 -4.15
N GLY A 182 -14.63 13.29 -3.74
CA GLY A 182 -14.60 14.49 -4.57
C GLY A 182 -13.57 15.55 -4.19
N GLN A 183 -12.79 15.36 -3.12
CA GLN A 183 -11.74 16.30 -2.76
C GLN A 183 -10.46 15.55 -2.44
N ALA A 184 -9.59 15.42 -3.45
CA ALA A 184 -8.16 15.29 -3.23
C ALA A 184 -7.66 16.59 -2.58
N LEU A 185 -8.01 16.80 -1.31
CA LEU A 185 -7.36 17.81 -0.49
C LEU A 185 -5.91 17.35 -0.40
N PRO A 186 -4.92 18.16 -0.81
CA PRO A 186 -3.54 17.87 -0.46
C PRO A 186 -3.43 17.94 1.06
N LEU A 187 -3.64 16.80 1.73
CA LEU A 187 -3.28 16.67 3.12
C LEU A 187 -1.77 16.87 3.20
N GLY A 188 -1.34 17.91 3.92
CA GLY A 188 0.07 18.01 4.28
C GLY A 188 0.48 16.78 5.09
N ALA A 189 1.75 16.37 4.97
CA ALA A 189 2.31 15.24 5.71
C ALA A 189 1.96 15.20 7.23
N PRO A 190 1.87 16.35 7.95
CA PRO A 190 1.46 16.36 9.35
C PRO A 190 0.02 15.86 9.59
N LEU A 191 -0.92 16.22 8.72
CA LEU A 191 -2.32 15.80 8.85
C LEU A 191 -2.48 14.32 8.52
N LEU A 192 -1.70 13.80 7.57
CA LEU A 192 -1.66 12.37 7.26
C LEU A 192 -1.14 11.57 8.46
N THR A 193 -0.01 12.00 9.02
CA THR A 193 0.57 11.37 10.22
C THR A 193 -0.43 11.36 11.38
N ALA A 194 -1.13 12.48 11.62
CA ALA A 194 -2.16 12.56 12.64
C ALA A 194 -3.36 11.64 12.36
N THR A 195 -3.80 11.55 11.11
CA THR A 195 -4.91 10.68 10.69
C THR A 195 -4.55 9.21 10.89
N LEU A 196 -3.33 8.81 10.51
CA LEU A 196 -2.83 7.45 10.71
C LEU A 196 -2.73 7.09 12.19
N ARG A 197 -2.19 7.99 13.02
CA ARG A 197 -2.18 7.82 14.48
C ARG A 197 -3.59 7.60 15.02
N GLN A 198 -4.55 8.39 14.57
CA GLN A 198 -5.95 8.24 15.00
C GLN A 198 -6.55 6.91 14.51
N LEU A 199 -6.23 6.44 13.31
CA LEU A 199 -6.70 5.15 12.80
C LEU A 199 -6.11 3.95 13.54
N VAL A 200 -4.87 4.08 14.01
CA VAL A 200 -4.20 3.03 14.79
C VAL A 200 -4.66 3.05 16.25
N ALA A 201 -4.75 4.22 16.87
CA ALA A 201 -4.97 4.36 18.31
C ALA A 201 -6.44 4.57 18.72
N ASN A 202 -7.26 5.19 17.88
CA ASN A 202 -8.62 5.65 18.22
C ASN A 202 -9.73 4.92 17.45
N VAL A 203 -9.38 3.95 16.61
CA VAL A 203 -10.34 2.98 16.08
C VAL A 203 -10.52 1.87 17.12
N ASP A 204 -11.77 1.55 17.41
CA ASP A 204 -12.11 0.41 18.24
C ASP A 204 -12.00 -0.87 17.43
N TRP A 205 -10.77 -1.35 17.28
CA TRP A 205 -10.50 -2.62 16.61
C TRP A 205 -11.09 -3.81 17.38
N GLY A 206 -11.46 -3.65 18.66
CA GLY A 206 -11.77 -4.78 19.54
C GLY A 206 -10.55 -5.68 19.76
N GLU A 207 -10.78 -6.93 20.11
CA GLU A 207 -9.70 -7.92 20.22
C GLU A 207 -9.36 -8.50 18.85
N ARG A 208 -8.21 -8.11 18.29
CA ARG A 208 -7.68 -8.63 17.03
C ARG A 208 -6.43 -9.46 17.25
N ASP A 209 -6.38 -10.60 16.58
CA ASP A 209 -5.19 -11.45 16.58
C ASP A 209 -4.14 -10.91 15.60
N VAL A 210 -4.60 -10.34 14.47
CA VAL A 210 -3.73 -9.77 13.45
C VAL A 210 -4.38 -8.55 12.78
N LEU A 211 -3.61 -7.48 12.62
CA LEU A 211 -3.95 -6.33 11.80
C LEU A 211 -2.96 -6.22 10.63
N LEU A 212 -3.47 -6.34 9.40
CA LEU A 212 -2.69 -6.10 8.20
C LEU A 212 -2.79 -4.63 7.80
N VAL A 213 -1.65 -3.97 7.59
CA VAL A 213 -1.58 -2.55 7.21
C VAL A 213 -1.14 -2.44 5.77
N ASP A 214 -2.05 -2.01 4.90
CA ASP A 214 -1.80 -1.81 3.47
C ASP A 214 -1.05 -0.50 3.25
N LEU A 215 0.26 -0.55 3.05
CA LEU A 215 1.08 0.65 2.91
C LEU A 215 0.83 1.33 1.54
N PRO A 216 0.87 2.66 1.43
CA PRO A 216 0.81 3.34 0.14
C PRO A 216 2.00 2.95 -0.75
N PRO A 217 1.82 2.91 -2.09
CA PRO A 217 2.94 2.92 -3.01
C PRO A 217 3.62 4.28 -2.94
N GLY A 218 4.95 4.35 -2.98
CA GLY A 218 5.60 5.65 -3.03
C GLY A 218 7.04 5.68 -2.54
N THR A 219 7.45 6.90 -2.19
CA THR A 219 8.78 7.27 -1.75
C THR A 219 9.05 6.81 -0.31
N ALA A 220 10.32 6.57 0.00
CA ALA A 220 10.75 6.01 1.29
C ALA A 220 10.37 6.90 2.51
N ASP A 221 10.19 8.20 2.32
CA ASP A 221 9.81 9.17 3.36
C ASP A 221 8.37 8.95 3.87
N LEU A 222 7.40 8.77 2.97
CA LEU A 222 6.01 8.48 3.35
C LEU A 222 5.91 7.13 4.06
N GLN A 223 6.65 6.14 3.54
CA GLN A 223 6.71 4.82 4.15
C GLN A 223 7.36 4.89 5.54
N GLN A 224 8.44 5.65 5.72
CA GLN A 224 9.09 5.82 7.02
C GLN A 224 8.14 6.45 8.05
N GLN A 225 7.40 7.48 7.67
CA GLN A 225 6.42 8.11 8.56
C GLN A 225 5.35 7.14 9.06
N LEU A 226 4.96 6.17 8.23
CA LEU A 226 4.04 5.09 8.62
C LEU A 226 4.70 4.11 9.60
N LEU A 227 5.94 3.70 9.33
CA LEU A 227 6.68 2.80 10.23
C LEU A 227 6.89 3.44 11.61
N ASP A 228 7.11 4.76 11.67
CA ASP A 228 7.28 5.49 12.93
C ASP A 228 6.00 5.61 13.77
N VAL A 229 4.83 5.48 13.12
CA VAL A 229 3.51 5.63 13.76
C VAL A 229 2.93 4.29 14.18
N VAL A 230 3.15 3.25 13.37
CA VAL A 230 2.50 1.95 13.53
C VAL A 230 3.45 1.02 14.30
N PRO A 231 3.03 0.40 15.41
CA PRO A 231 3.87 -0.53 16.17
C PRO A 231 3.93 -1.90 15.47
N LEU A 232 4.73 -1.99 14.41
CA LEU A 232 4.83 -3.15 13.54
C LEU A 232 5.63 -4.30 14.16
N ASP A 233 5.11 -5.52 14.01
CA ASP A 233 5.80 -6.78 14.38
C ASP A 233 6.60 -7.37 13.21
N GLY A 234 6.28 -6.94 11.99
CA GLY A 234 7.00 -7.28 10.78
C GLY A 234 6.30 -6.79 9.51
N ALA A 235 6.90 -7.13 8.36
CA ALA A 235 6.42 -6.75 7.05
C ALA A 235 6.44 -7.92 6.06
N ILE A 236 5.48 -7.92 5.14
CA ILE A 236 5.41 -8.79 3.98
C ILE A 236 5.59 -7.94 2.73
N LEU A 237 6.52 -8.33 1.87
CA LEU A 237 6.73 -7.71 0.57
C LEU A 237 5.80 -8.36 -0.48
N VAL A 238 5.15 -7.54 -1.29
CA VAL A 238 4.45 -7.96 -2.52
C VAL A 238 5.29 -7.51 -3.71
N VAL A 239 5.62 -8.47 -4.59
CA VAL A 239 6.45 -8.24 -5.78
C VAL A 239 5.79 -8.87 -7.00
N GLY A 240 5.90 -8.23 -8.17
CA GLY A 240 5.49 -8.83 -9.44
C GLY A 240 6.63 -9.62 -10.08
N PRO A 241 6.37 -10.54 -11.04
CA PRO A 241 7.40 -11.36 -11.70
C PRO A 241 8.30 -10.55 -12.64
N GLN A 242 8.05 -9.25 -12.81
CA GLN A 242 8.85 -8.42 -13.70
C GLN A 242 10.19 -8.09 -13.04
N ASP A 243 11.26 -8.15 -13.83
CA ASP A 243 12.61 -7.81 -13.40
C ASP A 243 12.69 -6.43 -12.70
N VAL A 244 12.01 -5.41 -13.23
CA VAL A 244 11.92 -4.08 -12.59
C VAL A 244 11.21 -4.14 -11.23
N ALA A 245 10.16 -4.95 -11.09
CA ALA A 245 9.45 -5.08 -9.82
C ALA A 245 10.34 -5.75 -8.76
N HIS A 246 11.16 -6.74 -9.14
CA HIS A 246 12.15 -7.31 -8.22
C HIS A 246 13.24 -6.30 -7.84
N LEU A 247 13.78 -5.51 -8.77
CA LEU A 247 14.74 -4.45 -8.46
C LEU A 247 14.19 -3.42 -7.47
N ASP A 248 12.93 -3.00 -7.66
CA ASP A 248 12.28 -2.08 -6.73
C ASP A 248 11.96 -2.76 -5.39
N GLY A 249 11.59 -4.04 -5.41
CA GLY A 249 11.42 -4.86 -4.21
C GLY A 249 12.70 -4.96 -3.37
N ARG A 250 13.88 -5.05 -4.00
CA ARG A 250 15.18 -5.05 -3.30
C ARG A 250 15.41 -3.73 -2.56
N LYS A 251 15.13 -2.58 -3.19
CA LYS A 251 15.22 -1.27 -2.53
C LYS A 251 14.27 -1.19 -1.32
N PHE A 252 13.06 -1.74 -1.46
CA PHE A 252 12.10 -1.78 -0.36
C PHE A 252 12.58 -2.67 0.80
N VAL A 253 13.27 -3.78 0.50
CA VAL A 253 13.90 -4.63 1.52
C VAL A 253 15.00 -3.90 2.28
N ASP A 254 15.86 -3.18 1.55
CA ASP A 254 16.93 -2.38 2.16
C ASP A 254 16.34 -1.28 3.06
N PHE A 255 15.25 -0.66 2.63
CA PHE A 255 14.48 0.28 3.43
C PHE A 255 13.95 -0.35 4.72
N LEU A 256 13.25 -1.49 4.65
CA LEU A 256 12.72 -2.18 5.83
C LEU A 256 13.83 -2.57 6.81
N ARG A 257 14.98 -3.06 6.31
CA ARG A 257 16.15 -3.37 7.14
C ARG A 257 16.73 -2.14 7.82
N SER A 258 16.81 -1.02 7.10
CA SER A 258 17.31 0.25 7.66
C SER A 258 16.38 0.81 8.75
N ALA A 259 15.10 0.49 8.68
CA ALA A 259 14.08 0.86 9.67
C ALA A 259 13.90 -0.18 10.79
N ASP A 260 14.78 -1.18 10.86
CA ASP A 260 14.74 -2.29 11.84
C ASP A 260 13.40 -3.07 11.85
N VAL A 261 12.74 -3.16 10.68
CA VAL A 261 11.50 -3.91 10.53
C VAL A 261 11.80 -5.33 10.10
N ALA A 262 11.32 -6.30 10.88
CA ALA A 262 11.43 -7.72 10.55
C ALA A 262 10.68 -8.06 9.25
N ILE A 263 11.34 -8.76 8.33
CA ILE A 263 10.73 -9.19 7.06
C ILE A 263 10.23 -10.62 7.22
N LEU A 264 8.91 -10.81 7.29
CA LEU A 264 8.28 -12.12 7.45
C LEU A 264 8.41 -12.97 6.17
N GLY A 265 8.53 -12.31 5.02
CA GLY A 265 8.75 -12.93 3.72
C GLY A 265 8.21 -12.08 2.58
N ALA A 266 8.12 -12.68 1.40
CA ALA A 266 7.55 -12.05 0.22
C ALA A 266 6.56 -12.96 -0.52
N VAL A 267 5.56 -12.34 -1.14
CA VAL A 267 4.59 -12.95 -2.04
C VAL A 267 4.85 -12.44 -3.46
N GLU A 268 5.04 -13.35 -4.40
CA GLU A 268 5.12 -13.00 -5.82
C GLU A 268 3.73 -13.05 -6.45
N ASN A 269 3.17 -11.90 -6.77
CA ASN A 269 1.84 -11.81 -7.38
C ASN A 269 1.93 -11.83 -8.91
N MET A 270 0.90 -12.34 -9.59
CA MET A 270 0.84 -12.44 -11.06
C MET A 270 1.95 -13.32 -11.68
N SER A 271 2.44 -14.30 -10.94
CA SER A 271 3.63 -15.12 -11.28
C SER A 271 3.51 -15.92 -12.58
N ILE A 272 2.38 -16.59 -12.78
CA ILE A 272 2.07 -17.42 -13.95
C ILE A 272 0.62 -17.22 -14.38
N LEU A 273 0.30 -17.54 -15.62
CA LEU A 273 -1.09 -17.66 -16.09
C LEU A 273 -1.42 -19.15 -16.26
N LEU A 274 -2.48 -19.63 -15.62
CA LEU A 274 -3.01 -20.96 -15.90
C LEU A 274 -3.91 -20.88 -17.13
N CYS A 275 -3.61 -21.65 -18.17
CA CYS A 275 -4.42 -21.69 -19.38
C CYS A 275 -5.84 -22.17 -19.04
N PRO A 276 -6.91 -21.39 -19.31
CA PRO A 276 -8.27 -21.76 -18.94
C PRO A 276 -8.81 -22.96 -19.75
N HIS A 277 -8.16 -23.31 -20.86
CA HIS A 277 -8.57 -24.43 -21.71
C HIS A 277 -7.93 -25.77 -21.30
N CYS A 278 -6.64 -25.78 -20.94
CA CYS A 278 -5.88 -27.01 -20.68
C CYS A 278 -5.24 -27.10 -19.28
N GLY A 279 -5.25 -26.02 -18.49
CA GLY A 279 -4.63 -25.98 -17.17
C GLY A 279 -3.10 -25.83 -17.17
N GLU A 280 -2.47 -25.77 -18.34
CA GLU A 280 -1.02 -25.60 -18.46
C GLU A 280 -0.56 -24.23 -17.94
N SER A 281 0.58 -24.22 -17.24
CA SER A 281 1.19 -23.01 -16.71
C SER A 281 1.95 -22.25 -17.80
N ILE A 282 1.59 -20.99 -18.00
CA ILE A 282 2.24 -20.08 -18.93
C ILE A 282 3.02 -19.05 -18.13
N ALA A 283 4.34 -19.03 -18.31
CA ALA A 283 5.19 -17.95 -17.80
C ALA A 283 4.98 -16.70 -18.67
N VAL A 284 4.21 -15.74 -18.15
CA VAL A 284 3.91 -14.48 -18.87
C VAL A 284 5.15 -13.60 -18.98
N PHE A 285 6.03 -13.68 -17.97
CA PHE A 285 7.28 -12.94 -17.92
C PHE A 285 8.46 -13.92 -17.93
N PRO A 286 9.60 -13.53 -18.53
CA PRO A 286 10.81 -14.33 -18.46
C PRO A 286 11.31 -14.41 -17.00
N PRO A 287 12.03 -15.49 -16.63
CA PRO A 287 12.64 -15.58 -15.31
C PRO A 287 13.54 -14.39 -15.00
N VAL A 288 13.45 -13.90 -13.77
CA VAL A 288 14.30 -12.81 -13.29
C VAL A 288 15.69 -13.35 -12.96
N ALA A 289 16.73 -12.62 -13.38
CA ALA A 289 18.11 -12.99 -13.10
C ALA A 289 18.35 -13.07 -11.58
N ALA A 290 19.09 -14.08 -11.13
CA ALA A 290 19.23 -14.39 -9.71
C ALA A 290 19.72 -13.19 -8.90
N GLU A 291 20.67 -12.42 -9.45
CA GLU A 291 21.30 -11.26 -8.81
C GLU A 291 20.32 -10.09 -8.62
N ARG A 292 19.27 -10.04 -9.44
CA ARG A 292 18.24 -9.00 -9.41
C ARG A 292 16.98 -9.44 -8.69
N SER A 293 16.87 -10.72 -8.37
CA SER A 293 15.73 -11.27 -7.65
C SER A 293 15.76 -10.89 -6.17
N VAL A 294 14.60 -10.65 -5.57
CA VAL A 294 14.47 -10.46 -4.11
C VAL A 294 14.82 -11.73 -3.33
N TRP A 295 14.71 -12.90 -3.96
CA TRP A 295 15.05 -14.19 -3.37
C TRP A 295 16.53 -14.30 -3.02
N SER A 296 17.40 -13.62 -3.78
CA SER A 296 18.84 -13.60 -3.50
C SER A 296 19.21 -12.86 -2.21
N LEU A 297 18.27 -12.13 -1.61
CA LEU A 297 18.48 -11.40 -0.36
C LEU A 297 18.23 -12.27 0.88
N GLY A 298 17.96 -13.56 0.71
CA GLY A 298 17.66 -14.50 1.80
C GLY A 298 16.24 -14.34 2.38
N ILE A 299 15.34 -13.69 1.64
CA ILE A 299 13.95 -13.50 2.06
C ILE A 299 13.18 -14.78 1.79
N ARG A 300 12.34 -15.16 2.75
CA ARG A 300 11.46 -16.33 2.64
C ARG A 300 10.37 -16.10 1.59
N GLU A 301 10.17 -17.08 0.72
CA GLU A 301 9.05 -17.11 -0.21
C GLU A 301 7.78 -17.62 0.50
N LEU A 302 6.82 -16.74 0.73
CA LEU A 302 5.53 -17.08 1.34
C LEU A 302 4.59 -17.74 0.34
N GLY A 303 4.73 -17.40 -0.95
CA GLY A 303 4.01 -18.07 -2.03
C GLY A 303 4.00 -17.27 -3.31
N ARG A 304 3.45 -17.89 -4.35
CA ARG A 304 3.26 -17.28 -5.67
C ARG A 304 1.78 -17.32 -6.03
N VAL A 305 1.24 -16.15 -6.35
CA VAL A 305 -0.15 -16.01 -6.77
C VAL A 305 -0.19 -15.98 -8.29
N PRO A 306 -0.96 -16.87 -8.96
CA PRO A 306 -1.11 -16.82 -10.41
C PRO A 306 -1.97 -15.62 -10.83
N ILE A 307 -1.89 -15.24 -12.09
CA ILE A 307 -2.85 -14.36 -12.73
C ILE A 307 -4.18 -15.11 -12.79
N ASP A 308 -5.15 -14.62 -12.01
CA ASP A 308 -6.49 -15.17 -11.93
C ASP A 308 -7.52 -14.03 -12.13
N PRO A 309 -8.34 -14.05 -13.19
CA PRO A 309 -9.40 -13.08 -13.40
C PRO A 309 -10.40 -12.96 -12.24
N GLN A 310 -10.57 -14.00 -11.41
CA GLN A 310 -11.44 -13.93 -10.23
C GLN A 310 -10.89 -12.97 -9.17
N LEU A 311 -9.56 -12.87 -9.04
CA LEU A 311 -8.91 -11.93 -8.11
C LEU A 311 -9.06 -10.47 -8.53
N ALA A 312 -9.39 -10.21 -9.79
CA ALA A 312 -9.63 -8.86 -10.32
C ALA A 312 -11.08 -8.39 -10.14
N ARG A 313 -11.96 -9.23 -9.59
CA ARG A 313 -13.36 -8.87 -9.35
C ARG A 313 -13.51 -8.01 -8.09
N THR A 314 -14.54 -7.19 -8.13
CA THR A 314 -14.90 -6.29 -7.04
C THR A 314 -16.39 -6.43 -6.75
N PRO A 315 -16.81 -6.82 -5.53
CA PRO A 315 -15.96 -7.21 -4.39
C PRO A 315 -15.14 -8.46 -4.67
N VAL A 316 -14.03 -8.65 -3.94
CA VAL A 316 -13.18 -9.84 -4.07
C VAL A 316 -13.85 -11.07 -3.49
N GLU A 317 -13.65 -12.21 -4.13
CA GLU A 317 -14.04 -13.53 -3.60
C GLU A 317 -12.81 -14.21 -2.96
N PRO A 318 -12.96 -14.89 -1.80
CA PRO A 318 -11.85 -15.59 -1.16
C PRO A 318 -11.21 -16.63 -2.09
N SER A 319 -9.90 -16.52 -2.30
CA SER A 319 -9.15 -17.47 -3.13
C SER A 319 -8.42 -18.51 -2.26
N PRO A 320 -8.44 -19.80 -2.64
CA PRO A 320 -7.72 -20.85 -1.92
C PRO A 320 -6.19 -20.71 -2.02
N VAL A 321 -5.66 -19.96 -3.01
CA VAL A 321 -4.21 -19.74 -3.14
C VAL A 321 -3.61 -19.09 -1.89
N PHE A 322 -4.40 -18.26 -1.20
CA PHE A 322 -3.96 -17.56 0.00
C PHE A 322 -3.98 -18.44 1.25
N ASP A 323 -4.50 -19.66 1.17
CA ASP A 323 -4.53 -20.56 2.31
C ASP A 323 -3.11 -20.98 2.73
N ASP A 324 -2.32 -21.46 1.79
CA ASP A 324 -0.94 -21.85 2.09
C ASP A 324 -0.08 -20.65 2.49
N ILE A 325 -0.33 -19.48 1.90
CA ILE A 325 0.35 -18.22 2.26
C ILE A 325 0.03 -17.87 3.72
N ALA A 326 -1.26 -17.88 4.11
CA ALA A 326 -1.68 -17.60 5.47
C ALA A 326 -1.09 -18.60 6.47
N ALA A 327 -1.02 -19.89 6.14
CA ALA A 327 -0.41 -20.89 7.01
C ALA A 327 1.08 -20.60 7.28
N ARG A 328 1.85 -20.22 6.25
CA ARG A 328 3.27 -19.86 6.39
C ARG A 328 3.46 -18.56 7.18
N VAL A 329 2.58 -17.59 7.00
CA VAL A 329 2.59 -16.34 7.79
C VAL A 329 2.35 -16.65 9.27
N LEU A 330 1.34 -17.46 9.59
CA LEU A 330 1.03 -17.85 10.97
C LEU A 330 2.19 -18.57 11.65
N GLN A 331 2.78 -19.56 10.98
CA GLN A 331 3.95 -20.27 11.50
C GLN A 331 5.04 -19.29 11.94
N HIS A 332 5.27 -18.24 11.15
CA HIS A 332 6.33 -17.29 11.45
C HIS A 332 5.96 -16.28 12.55
N LEU A 333 4.69 -15.89 12.64
CA LEU A 333 4.20 -15.07 13.75
C LEU A 333 4.30 -15.84 15.08
N ASP A 334 4.04 -17.14 15.07
CA ASP A 334 4.17 -18.02 16.24
C ASP A 334 5.63 -18.23 16.65
N GLU A 335 6.54 -18.48 15.68
CA GLU A 335 7.99 -18.54 15.90
C GLU A 335 8.51 -17.29 16.63
N ARG A 336 7.96 -16.10 16.28
CA ARG A 336 8.32 -14.82 16.91
C ARG A 336 7.68 -14.60 18.27
N SER A 337 6.49 -15.14 18.53
CA SER A 337 5.90 -15.08 19.89
C SER A 337 6.67 -15.91 20.90
N ALA A 338 7.40 -16.93 20.44
CA ALA A 338 8.16 -17.84 21.28
C ALA A 338 9.62 -17.39 21.53
N ALA A 339 10.11 -16.39 20.79
CA ALA A 339 11.48 -15.86 20.87
C ALA A 339 11.55 -14.60 21.75
#